data_AF-A0A3D1M7P0-F1
#
_entry.id   AF-A0A3D1M7P0-F1
#
_cell.length_a   1.000
_cell.length_b   1.000
_cell.length_c   1.000
_cell.angle_alpha   90.00
_cell.angle_beta   90.00
_cell.angle_gamma   90.00
#
_symmetry.space_group_name_H-M   'P 1'
#
loop_
_entity.id
_entity.type
_entity.pdbx_description
1 polymer ?
#
loop_
_entity_poly.entity_id
_entity_poly.type
_entity_poly.pdbx_seq_one_letter_code
_entity_poly.pdbx_strand_id
1 'polypeptide(L)'
;MAERKKVKTERMIYMTNKESSKKFSVEHFNRGTHRIGRISSAVTLFLLVGAPFLIGLYLQAMPDLSAAAKGFLSVGLIWTVSSVVEFLVYTPMLGAGGGYLAFITGNLINMKIPCAMNARDIAGTKAGTPENEIISTLSIAASSLVTILILALGVLLLQPLQPV
;
A
#
# COMPACT_ATOMS: atom_id res chain seq x y z
N MET A 1 3.60 -0.12 54.74
CA MET A 1 4.48 -0.80 53.74
C MET A 1 3.70 -1.77 52.83
N ALA A 2 2.64 -2.43 53.32
CA ALA A 2 1.83 -3.39 52.54
C ALA A 2 0.98 -2.75 51.41
N GLU A 3 0.38 -1.58 51.65
CA GLU A 3 -0.44 -0.90 50.61
C GLU A 3 0.37 -0.47 49.38
N ARG A 4 1.61 -0.02 49.57
CA ARG A 4 2.50 0.35 48.45
C ARG A 4 2.87 -0.86 47.58
N LYS A 5 2.92 -2.07 48.14
CA LYS A 5 3.13 -3.31 47.37
C LYS A 5 1.87 -3.69 46.58
N LYS A 6 0.68 -3.58 47.19
CA LYS A 6 -0.62 -3.86 46.55
C LYS A 6 -0.86 -2.98 45.32
N VAL A 7 -0.69 -1.66 45.46
CA VAL A 7 -0.86 -0.69 44.37
C VAL A 7 0.14 -0.92 43.23
N LYS A 8 1.36 -1.37 43.55
CA LYS A 8 2.40 -1.67 42.54
C LYS A 8 2.06 -2.94 41.75
N THR A 9 1.52 -3.96 42.42
CA THR A 9 1.05 -5.19 41.78
C THR A 9 -0.18 -4.94 40.90
N GLU A 10 -1.15 -4.16 41.38
CA GLU A 10 -2.32 -3.79 40.58
C GLU A 10 -1.92 -3.02 39.33
N ARG A 11 -1.07 -1.98 39.45
CA ARG A 11 -0.55 -1.27 38.25
C ARG A 11 0.16 -2.19 37.27
N MET A 12 0.95 -3.15 37.76
CA MET A 12 1.65 -4.09 36.88
C MET A 12 0.66 -4.98 36.11
N ILE A 13 -0.40 -5.45 36.77
CA ILE A 13 -1.47 -6.24 36.13
C ILE A 13 -2.22 -5.40 35.09
N TYR A 14 -2.59 -4.15 35.41
CA TYR A 14 -3.25 -3.25 34.44
C TYR A 14 -2.36 -2.95 33.22
N MET A 15 -1.06 -2.75 33.40
CA MET A 15 -0.12 -2.51 32.29
C MET A 15 0.02 -3.76 31.40
N THR A 16 0.16 -4.95 31.98
CA THR A 16 0.20 -6.23 31.24
C THR A 16 -1.09 -6.48 30.47
N ASN A 17 -2.25 -6.23 31.07
CA ASN A 17 -3.55 -6.45 30.43
C ASN A 17 -3.79 -5.44 29.30
N LYS A 18 -3.37 -4.18 29.49
CA LYS A 18 -3.41 -3.14 28.46
C LYS A 18 -2.47 -3.45 27.29
N GLU A 19 -1.25 -3.96 27.56
CA GLU A 19 -0.34 -4.41 26.51
C GLU A 19 -0.86 -5.64 25.76
N SER A 20 -1.43 -6.62 26.47
CA SER A 20 -2.03 -7.81 25.87
C SER A 20 -3.25 -7.46 25.00
N SER A 21 -4.13 -6.57 25.48
CA SER A 21 -5.27 -6.05 24.71
C SER A 21 -4.83 -5.22 23.50
N LYS A 22 -3.81 -4.35 23.65
CA LYS A 22 -3.26 -3.57 22.53
C LYS A 22 -2.60 -4.49 21.48
N LYS A 23 -1.86 -5.52 21.91
CA LYS A 23 -1.28 -6.54 21.00
C LYS A 23 -2.37 -7.32 20.25
N PHE A 24 -3.39 -7.81 20.95
CA PHE A 24 -4.52 -8.53 20.35
C PHE A 24 -5.28 -7.66 19.33
N SER A 25 -5.47 -6.38 19.62
CA SER A 25 -6.11 -5.43 18.70
C SER A 25 -5.28 -5.18 17.44
N VAL A 26 -3.95 -5.06 17.56
CA VAL A 26 -3.04 -4.82 16.43
C VAL A 26 -2.91 -6.08 15.56
N GLU A 27 -2.84 -7.27 16.17
CA GLU A 27 -2.84 -8.54 15.42
C GLU A 27 -4.13 -8.76 14.64
N HIS A 28 -5.29 -8.45 15.24
CA HIS A 28 -6.58 -8.54 14.55
C HIS A 28 -6.65 -7.58 13.36
N PHE A 29 -6.18 -6.34 13.55
CA PHE A 29 -6.10 -5.35 12.48
C PHE A 29 -5.18 -5.81 11.34
N ASN A 30 -3.97 -6.28 11.64
CA ASN A 30 -3.02 -6.76 10.63
C ASN A 30 -3.59 -7.95 9.85
N ARG A 31 -4.26 -8.90 10.53
CA ARG A 31 -4.89 -10.04 9.87
C ARG A 31 -6.01 -9.61 8.90
N GLY A 32 -6.78 -8.60 9.26
CA GLY A 32 -7.76 -7.95 8.38
C GLY A 32 -7.10 -7.27 7.17
N THR A 33 -6.07 -6.46 7.42
CA THR A 33 -5.30 -5.74 6.40
C THR A 33 -4.66 -6.70 5.39
N HIS A 34 -4.05 -7.80 5.82
CA HIS A 34 -3.50 -8.81 4.92
C HIS A 34 -4.56 -9.53 4.09
N ARG A 35 -5.77 -9.74 4.62
CA ARG A 35 -6.85 -10.39 3.88
C ARG A 35 -7.40 -9.45 2.80
N ILE A 36 -7.70 -8.21 3.18
CA ILE A 36 -8.20 -7.18 2.27
C ILE A 36 -7.13 -6.86 1.24
N GLY A 37 -5.90 -6.59 1.67
CA GLY A 37 -4.75 -6.28 0.83
C GLY A 37 -4.51 -7.33 -0.25
N ARG A 38 -4.45 -8.62 0.11
CA ARG A 38 -4.27 -9.69 -0.88
C ARG A 38 -5.40 -9.78 -1.90
N ILE A 39 -6.65 -9.65 -1.45
CA ILE A 39 -7.82 -9.67 -2.35
C ILE A 39 -7.75 -8.47 -3.31
N SER A 40 -7.51 -7.26 -2.78
CA SER A 40 -7.41 -6.06 -3.60
C SER A 40 -6.22 -6.10 -4.58
N SER A 41 -5.07 -6.64 -4.17
CA SER A 41 -3.93 -6.82 -5.07
C SER A 41 -4.23 -7.82 -6.19
N ALA A 42 -4.89 -8.93 -5.88
CA ALA A 42 -5.30 -9.92 -6.88
C ALA A 42 -6.29 -9.32 -7.88
N VAL A 43 -7.32 -8.61 -7.42
CA VAL A 43 -8.29 -7.93 -8.28
C VAL A 43 -7.61 -6.89 -9.16
N THR A 44 -6.71 -6.09 -8.60
CA THR A 44 -5.96 -5.06 -9.33
C THR A 44 -5.09 -5.69 -10.42
N LEU A 45 -4.41 -6.80 -10.13
CA LEU A 45 -3.60 -7.52 -11.11
C LEU A 45 -4.46 -8.04 -12.27
N PHE A 46 -5.63 -8.60 -11.96
CA PHE A 46 -6.58 -9.04 -12.97
C PHE A 46 -7.09 -7.90 -13.84
N LEU A 47 -7.42 -6.74 -13.25
CA LEU A 47 -7.86 -5.56 -13.99
C LEU A 47 -6.73 -4.97 -14.84
N LEU A 48 -5.51 -4.91 -14.31
CA LEU A 48 -4.34 -4.36 -15.00
C LEU A 48 -4.02 -5.15 -16.26
N VAL A 49 -4.05 -6.49 -16.19
CA VAL A 49 -3.83 -7.35 -17.34
C VAL A 49 -5.08 -7.38 -18.22
N GLY A 50 -6.28 -7.50 -17.65
CA GLY A 50 -7.52 -7.67 -18.38
C GLY A 50 -7.96 -6.44 -19.18
N ALA A 51 -7.75 -5.23 -18.67
CA ALA A 51 -8.18 -3.98 -19.31
C ALA A 51 -7.64 -3.82 -20.76
N PRO A 52 -6.33 -3.93 -21.05
CA PRO A 52 -5.83 -3.80 -22.42
C PRO A 52 -6.35 -4.90 -23.35
N PHE A 53 -6.54 -6.14 -22.88
CA PHE A 53 -7.13 -7.21 -23.69
C PHE A 53 -8.62 -7.00 -23.98
N LEU A 54 -9.39 -6.50 -23.00
CA LEU A 54 -10.79 -6.15 -23.18
C LEU A 54 -10.97 -4.99 -24.17
N ILE A 55 -10.12 -3.97 -24.07
CA ILE A 55 -10.09 -2.84 -25.01
C ILE A 55 -9.71 -3.33 -26.41
N GLY A 56 -8.67 -4.17 -26.53
CA GLY A 56 -8.25 -4.75 -27.82
C GLY A 56 -9.33 -5.63 -28.47
N LEU A 57 -10.10 -6.39 -27.68
CA LEU A 57 -11.27 -7.15 -28.16
C LEU A 57 -12.38 -6.23 -28.66
N TYR A 58 -12.70 -5.17 -27.90
CA TYR A 58 -13.76 -4.23 -28.25
C TYR A 58 -13.46 -3.44 -29.52
N LEU A 59 -12.21 -2.99 -29.69
CA LEU A 59 -11.75 -2.24 -30.86
C LEU A 59 -11.36 -3.14 -32.06
N GLN A 60 -11.50 -4.47 -31.96
CA GLN A 60 -11.03 -5.46 -32.95
C GLN A 60 -9.54 -5.32 -33.34
N ALA A 61 -8.77 -4.60 -32.53
CA ALA A 61 -7.34 -4.38 -32.70
C ALA A 61 -6.59 -5.21 -31.65
N MET A 62 -6.73 -6.54 -31.73
CA MET A 62 -5.99 -7.41 -30.83
C MET A 62 -4.48 -7.23 -31.08
N PRO A 63 -3.69 -6.95 -30.04
CA PRO A 63 -2.24 -6.92 -30.18
C PRO A 63 -1.75 -8.31 -30.60
N ASP A 64 -0.74 -8.37 -31.47
CA ASP A 64 -0.09 -9.64 -31.75
C ASP A 64 0.42 -10.24 -30.44
N LEU A 65 -0.18 -11.37 -30.05
CA LEU A 65 0.06 -12.01 -28.77
C LEU A 65 1.52 -12.44 -28.63
N SER A 66 2.17 -12.77 -29.75
CA SER A 66 3.58 -13.14 -29.81
C SER A 66 4.49 -11.93 -29.55
N ALA A 67 4.20 -10.78 -30.15
CA ALA A 67 4.91 -9.52 -29.88
C ALA A 67 4.69 -9.04 -28.44
N ALA A 68 3.46 -9.10 -27.94
CA ALA A 68 3.11 -8.73 -26.56
C ALA A 68 3.86 -9.59 -25.53
N ALA A 69 3.90 -10.92 -25.74
CA ALA A 69 4.63 -11.83 -24.86
C ALA A 69 6.14 -11.60 -24.88
N LYS A 70 6.73 -11.32 -26.05
CA LYS A 70 8.15 -10.97 -26.17
C LYS A 70 8.47 -9.67 -25.44
N GLY A 71 7.67 -8.62 -25.64
CA GLY A 71 7.83 -7.36 -24.93
C GLY A 71 7.72 -7.52 -23.41
N PHE A 72 6.72 -8.30 -22.95
CA PHE A 72 6.54 -8.60 -21.54
C PHE A 72 7.73 -9.38 -20.96
N LEU A 73 8.28 -10.36 -21.66
CA LEU A 73 9.46 -11.11 -21.19
C LEU A 73 10.73 -10.25 -21.16
N SER A 74 10.95 -9.43 -22.19
CA SER A 74 12.12 -8.55 -22.26
C SER A 74 12.15 -7.53 -21.14
N VAL A 75 11.02 -6.89 -20.84
CA VAL A 75 10.90 -5.89 -19.76
C VAL A 75 10.73 -6.57 -18.40
N GLY A 76 9.94 -7.64 -18.35
CA GLY A 76 9.55 -8.33 -17.13
C GLY A 76 10.73 -8.93 -16.38
N LEU A 77 11.76 -9.44 -17.07
CA LEU A 77 12.94 -10.00 -16.39
C LEU A 77 13.65 -8.98 -15.50
N ILE A 78 13.88 -7.76 -16.03
CA ILE A 78 14.57 -6.69 -15.32
C ILE A 78 13.67 -6.15 -14.19
N TRP A 79 12.40 -5.92 -14.50
CA TRP A 79 11.45 -5.33 -13.56
C TRP A 79 11.04 -6.29 -12.44
N THR A 80 11.05 -7.61 -12.67
CA THR A 80 10.73 -8.60 -11.63
C THR A 80 11.76 -8.55 -10.52
N VAL A 81 13.05 -8.49 -10.85
CA VAL A 81 14.12 -8.40 -9.84
C VAL A 81 14.00 -7.10 -9.05
N SER A 82 13.79 -5.97 -9.75
CA SER A 82 13.57 -4.67 -9.09
C SER A 82 12.38 -4.71 -8.14
N SER A 83 11.26 -5.31 -8.55
CA SER A 83 10.03 -5.40 -7.75
C SER A 83 10.23 -6.21 -6.46
N VAL A 84 11.00 -7.30 -6.50
CA VAL A 84 11.29 -8.10 -5.31
C VAL A 84 12.15 -7.32 -4.31
N VAL A 85 13.20 -6.65 -4.80
CA VAL A 85 14.07 -5.81 -3.95
C VAL A 85 13.26 -4.67 -3.35
N GLU A 86 12.43 -4.03 -4.16
CA GLU A 86 11.54 -2.93 -3.74
C GLU A 86 10.59 -3.36 -2.61
N PHE A 87 9.96 -4.53 -2.77
CA PHE A 87 9.10 -5.11 -1.74
C PHE A 87 9.85 -5.36 -0.42
N LEU A 88 11.05 -5.97 -0.49
CA LEU A 88 11.82 -6.29 0.71
C LEU A 88 12.34 -5.05 1.44
N VAL A 89 12.72 -4.00 0.73
CA VAL A 89 13.25 -2.77 1.33
C VAL A 89 12.15 -1.93 1.96
N TYR A 90 10.99 -1.80 1.30
CA TYR A 90 9.96 -0.85 1.72
C TYR A 90 8.91 -1.41 2.67
N THR A 91 8.67 -2.72 2.66
CA THR A 91 7.75 -3.36 3.61
C THR A 91 8.09 -3.08 5.09
N PRO A 92 9.35 -3.25 5.57
CA PRO A 92 9.69 -2.94 6.96
C PRO A 92 9.64 -1.43 7.26
N MET A 93 9.74 -0.58 6.23
CA MET A 93 9.71 0.87 6.41
C MET A 93 8.28 1.41 6.57
N LEU A 94 7.33 0.85 5.84
CA LEU A 94 5.95 1.34 5.73
C LEU A 94 4.93 0.57 6.59
N GLY A 95 5.25 -0.68 6.97
CA GLY A 95 4.28 -1.59 7.60
C GLY A 95 3.39 -2.30 6.58
N ALA A 96 2.52 -3.20 7.05
CA ALA A 96 1.68 -4.02 6.19
C ALA A 96 0.61 -3.18 5.47
N GLY A 97 -0.07 -2.28 6.20
CA GLY A 97 -1.09 -1.40 5.63
C GLY A 97 -0.55 -0.46 4.54
N GLY A 98 0.50 0.29 4.87
CA GLY A 98 1.15 1.21 3.95
C GLY A 98 1.76 0.50 2.75
N GLY A 99 2.39 -0.65 2.97
CA GLY A 99 2.97 -1.48 1.91
C GLY A 99 1.94 -1.88 0.86
N TYR A 100 0.86 -2.58 1.24
CA TYR A 100 -0.16 -3.01 0.26
C TYR A 100 -0.75 -1.84 -0.51
N LEU A 101 -1.06 -0.74 0.17
CA LEU A 101 -1.67 0.42 -0.48
C LEU A 101 -0.70 1.10 -1.46
N ALA A 102 0.57 1.22 -1.09
CA ALA A 102 1.60 1.78 -1.96
C ALA A 102 1.84 0.90 -3.21
N PHE A 103 1.88 -0.43 -3.03
CA PHE A 103 2.07 -1.36 -4.16
C PHE A 103 0.86 -1.41 -5.10
N ILE A 104 -0.37 -1.30 -4.59
CA ILE A 104 -1.58 -1.26 -5.42
C ILE A 104 -1.67 0.05 -6.20
N THR A 105 -1.36 1.18 -5.56
CA THR A 105 -1.54 2.51 -6.17
C THR A 105 -0.36 2.96 -7.01
N GLY A 106 0.80 2.30 -6.86
CA GLY A 106 1.98 2.54 -7.68
C GLY A 106 2.70 3.86 -7.35
N ASN A 107 3.70 4.17 -8.18
CA ASN A 107 4.54 5.37 -8.07
C ASN A 107 5.19 5.53 -6.67
N LEU A 108 5.73 4.44 -6.14
CA LEU A 108 6.21 4.36 -4.76
C LEU A 108 7.38 5.31 -4.53
N ILE A 109 8.43 5.21 -5.35
CA ILE A 109 9.69 5.94 -5.19
C ILE A 109 9.48 7.46 -5.29
N ASN A 110 8.68 7.92 -6.25
CA ASN A 110 8.58 9.36 -6.50
C ASN A 110 7.58 10.06 -5.58
N MET A 111 6.55 9.36 -5.08
CA MET A 111 5.46 10.03 -4.36
C MET A 111 5.10 9.38 -3.02
N LYS A 112 4.92 8.06 -2.96
CA LYS A 112 4.35 7.42 -1.75
C LYS A 112 5.36 7.30 -0.63
N ILE A 113 6.59 6.92 -0.95
CA ILE A 113 7.68 6.80 0.00
C ILE A 113 8.07 8.15 0.60
N PRO A 114 8.38 9.20 -0.19
CA PRO A 114 8.73 10.50 0.39
C PRO A 114 7.57 11.08 1.21
N CYS A 115 6.32 10.88 0.80
CA CYS A 115 5.15 11.31 1.55
C CYS A 115 5.00 10.57 2.90
N ALA A 116 5.21 9.26 2.92
CA ALA A 116 5.21 8.46 4.14
C ALA A 116 6.38 8.84 5.07
N MET A 117 7.59 9.03 4.52
CA MET A 117 8.76 9.44 5.29
C MET A 117 8.60 10.83 5.89
N ASN A 118 8.05 11.79 5.14
CA ASN A 118 7.78 13.13 5.63
C ASN A 118 6.70 13.14 6.71
N ALA A 119 5.60 12.41 6.51
CA ALA A 119 4.55 12.28 7.52
C ALA A 119 5.07 11.63 8.81
N ARG A 120 5.93 10.62 8.68
CA ARG A 120 6.61 9.97 9.80
C ARG A 120 7.50 10.94 10.57
N ASP A 121 8.28 11.76 9.86
CA ASP A 121 9.20 12.72 10.45
C ASP A 121 8.44 13.82 11.21
N ILE A 122 7.38 14.37 10.62
CA ILE A 122 6.47 15.34 11.26
C ILE A 122 5.82 14.73 12.51
N ALA A 123 5.38 13.47 12.43
CA ALA A 123 4.74 12.78 13.56
C ALA A 123 5.73 12.28 14.63
N GLY A 124 7.05 12.36 14.38
CA GLY A 124 8.09 11.88 15.31
C GLY A 124 8.04 10.37 15.58
N THR A 125 7.44 9.59 14.68
CA THR A 125 7.28 8.12 14.85
C THR A 125 8.49 7.35 14.30
N LYS A 126 8.80 6.19 14.90
CA LYS A 126 9.94 5.35 14.47
C LYS A 126 9.47 4.22 13.55
N ALA A 127 10.28 3.86 12.56
CA ALA A 127 10.00 2.71 11.69
C ALA A 127 9.81 1.43 12.53
N GLY A 128 8.85 0.60 12.11
CA GLY A 128 8.53 -0.66 12.79
C GLY A 128 7.67 -0.53 14.05
N THR A 129 7.23 0.68 14.45
CA THR A 129 6.20 0.83 15.50
C THR A 129 4.79 0.78 14.93
N PRO A 130 3.78 0.33 15.69
CA PRO A 130 2.38 0.36 15.26
C PRO A 130 1.91 1.77 14.89
N GLU A 131 2.40 2.79 15.62
CA GLU A 131 2.08 4.19 15.35
C GLU A 131 2.61 4.64 13.97
N ASN A 132 3.81 4.22 13.58
CA ASN A 132 4.36 4.49 12.25
C ASN A 132 3.56 3.80 11.14
N GLU A 133 3.10 2.57 11.37
CA GLU A 133 2.28 1.85 10.39
C GLU A 133 0.96 2.58 10.12
N ILE A 134 0.31 3.13 11.15
CA ILE A 134 -0.91 3.93 11.01
C ILE A 134 -0.62 5.21 10.23
N ILE A 135 0.39 5.99 10.62
CA ILE A 135 0.74 7.26 9.97
C ILE A 135 1.15 7.03 8.51
N SER A 136 1.98 6.01 8.24
CA SER A 136 2.41 5.67 6.88
C SER A 136 1.23 5.25 6.01
N THR A 137 0.31 4.43 6.55
CA THR A 137 -0.89 4.00 5.83
C THR A 137 -1.79 5.19 5.47
N LEU A 138 -2.05 6.09 6.43
CA LEU A 138 -2.88 7.27 6.21
C LEU A 138 -2.26 8.24 5.21
N SER A 139 -0.95 8.47 5.31
CA SER A 139 -0.20 9.33 4.38
C SER A 139 -0.28 8.82 2.94
N ILE A 140 -0.05 7.51 2.76
CA ILE A 140 -0.15 6.87 1.44
C ILE A 140 -1.58 6.91 0.91
N ALA A 141 -2.58 6.68 1.77
CA ALA A 141 -3.99 6.78 1.38
C ALA A 141 -4.36 8.18 0.89
N ALA A 142 -3.99 9.22 1.64
CA ALA A 142 -4.22 10.61 1.26
C ALA A 142 -3.52 10.94 -0.07
N SER A 143 -2.24 10.57 -0.19
CA SER A 143 -1.47 10.75 -1.43
C SER A 143 -2.16 10.09 -2.63
N SER A 144 -2.66 8.87 -2.48
CA SER A 144 -3.32 8.13 -3.57
C SER A 144 -4.69 8.69 -3.93
N LEU A 145 -5.48 9.13 -2.96
CA LEU A 145 -6.73 9.84 -3.23
C LEU A 145 -6.48 11.13 -4.04
N VAL A 146 -5.49 11.92 -3.65
CA VAL A 146 -5.12 13.14 -4.37
C VAL A 146 -4.66 12.81 -5.80
N THR A 147 -3.83 11.77 -5.99
CA THR A 147 -3.44 11.32 -7.34
C THR A 147 -4.66 10.97 -8.19
N ILE A 148 -5.59 10.17 -7.65
CA ILE A 148 -6.79 9.74 -8.37
C ILE A 148 -7.65 10.94 -8.74
N LEU A 149 -7.86 11.90 -7.83
CA LEU A 149 -8.63 13.11 -8.11
C LEU A 149 -7.99 13.93 -9.22
N ILE A 150 -6.68 14.14 -9.18
CA ILE A 150 -5.96 14.89 -10.22
C ILE A 150 -6.05 14.17 -11.58
N LEU A 151 -5.87 12.85 -11.60
CA LEU A 151 -6.00 12.07 -12.83
C LEU A 151 -7.42 12.12 -13.38
N ALA A 152 -8.45 11.98 -12.54
CA ALA A 152 -9.85 12.05 -12.95
C ALA A 152 -10.18 13.43 -13.55
N LEU A 153 -9.72 14.52 -12.91
CA LEU A 153 -9.86 15.87 -13.44
C LEU A 153 -9.10 16.05 -14.76
N GLY A 154 -7.87 15.56 -14.85
CA GLY A 154 -7.07 15.61 -16.07
C GLY A 154 -7.76 14.92 -17.24
N VAL A 155 -8.27 13.70 -17.03
CA VAL A 155 -9.02 12.95 -18.05
C VAL A 155 -10.30 13.68 -18.46
N LEU A 156 -11.05 14.24 -17.51
CA LEU A 156 -12.27 15.00 -17.80
C LEU A 156 -11.98 16.26 -18.63
N LEU A 157 -10.90 16.98 -18.32
CA LEU A 157 -10.45 18.15 -19.08
C LEU A 157 -9.87 17.81 -20.45
N LEU A 158 -9.38 16.58 -20.65
CA LEU A 158 -8.87 16.07 -21.93
C LEU A 158 -9.99 15.58 -22.86
N GLN A 159 -11.19 15.27 -22.34
CA GLN A 159 -12.34 14.86 -23.16
C GLN A 159 -12.68 15.81 -24.33
N PRO A 160 -12.69 17.16 -24.18
CA PRO A 160 -12.95 18.06 -25.30
C PRO A 160 -11.83 18.11 -26.35
N LEU A 161 -10.65 17.54 -26.06
CA LEU A 161 -9.49 17.52 -26.96
C LEU A 161 -9.44 16.25 -27.83
N GLN A 162 -10.52 15.46 -27.86
CA GLN A 162 -10.60 14.27 -28.71
C GLN A 162 -10.38 14.65 -30.19
N PRO A 163 -9.50 13.94 -30.92
CA PRO A 163 -9.25 14.23 -32.32
C PRO A 163 -10.55 14.03 -33.12
N VAL A 164 -10.89 15.07 -33.89
CA VAL A 164 -11.94 15.04 -34.92
C VAL A 164 -11.51 14.23 -36.14
#